data_AF-A0A2I1R359-F1
#
_entry.id   AF-A0A2I1R359-F1
#
_cell.length_a   1.000
_cell.length_b   1.000
_cell.length_c   1.000
_cell.angle_alpha   90.00
_cell.angle_beta   90.00
_cell.angle_gamma   90.00
#
_symmetry.space_group_name_H-M   'P 1'
#
loop_
_entity.id
_entity.type
_entity.pdbx_description
1 polymer ?
#
loop_
_entity_poly.entity_id
_entity_poly.type
_entity_poly.pdbx_seq_one_letter_code
_entity_poly.pdbx_strand_id
1 'polypeptide(L)'
;MPRRGRRPGDAGPVQRRRRRGTRLHGPGQRRNRPLRRPGAGAAMTHLSRPSRATRLAQLLAALCAVLILAGCTSGVVVIRDNAEGNGGGGAGGGLNTAAVPAEFVGPLTEFGSMCEGISPPLLAAQIKAESNFQKGAVSPAGAMGYTQFMPGTWAAYGDGGDPNNPRDAVKAQATYDCAMLKIAADRGCTGEAAVKVMLAMYNAGPGGVSGCEVPANGETEIYVPRILAYVEEFTAADGGLTGNAETGSPRGPFRYDQSKTPGQNVVLAAMSQIGLPYAWGGGSLTGPSKGITDGGTADSHGDYNKIGFDCSGLSRYAIYQGSRGKVTIGRHTSAQEAGGTPVPLDQLQAGDLILWPGHVAIARGDGKTMVEAQQSGTLIKVSPLRPGGVGRRYVGAGTNAGHQDAA
;
A
#
# COMPACT_ATOMS: atom_id res chain seq x y z
N MET A 1 -45.53 30.30 43.98
CA MET A 1 -45.94 29.62 45.23
C MET A 1 -45.08 28.35 45.40
N PRO A 2 -44.41 28.12 46.55
CA PRO A 2 -43.29 27.15 46.63
C PRO A 2 -43.51 25.96 47.60
N ARG A 3 -42.86 24.81 47.33
CA ARG A 3 -42.42 23.79 48.33
C ARG A 3 -41.10 23.17 47.81
N ARG A 4 -39.95 23.33 48.49
CA ARG A 4 -39.42 22.49 49.60
C ARG A 4 -39.47 20.98 49.27
N GLY A 5 -38.39 20.19 49.21
CA GLY A 5 -36.95 20.41 49.43
C GLY A 5 -36.32 19.30 50.28
N ARG A 6 -35.11 18.80 49.95
CA ARG A 6 -34.18 18.05 50.85
C ARG A 6 -32.79 17.80 50.21
N ARG A 7 -31.75 17.91 51.05
CA ARG A 7 -30.34 17.47 50.97
C ARG A 7 -30.00 16.91 52.37
N PRO A 8 -28.81 16.35 52.70
CA PRO A 8 -27.78 15.64 51.92
C PRO A 8 -27.42 14.26 52.56
N GLY A 9 -26.33 13.63 52.12
CA GLY A 9 -25.59 12.55 52.82
C GLY A 9 -24.40 12.11 51.96
N ASP A 10 -23.20 12.66 52.14
CA ASP A 10 -22.13 12.27 53.08
C ASP A 10 -21.63 10.81 52.94
N ALA A 11 -20.42 10.68 52.41
CA ALA A 11 -19.62 9.46 52.41
C ALA A 11 -18.13 9.79 52.63
N GLY A 12 -17.69 9.72 53.89
CA GLY A 12 -16.29 9.88 54.31
C GLY A 12 -15.54 8.53 54.46
N PRO A 13 -14.20 8.54 54.63
CA PRO A 13 -13.35 7.37 54.34
C PRO A 13 -12.78 6.62 55.57
N VAL A 14 -12.57 5.30 55.46
CA VAL A 14 -11.80 4.46 56.41
C VAL A 14 -11.03 3.38 55.63
N GLN A 15 -9.74 3.56 55.34
CA GLN A 15 -8.56 3.05 56.06
C GLN A 15 -8.35 1.53 56.20
N ARG A 16 -7.24 1.09 55.59
CA ARG A 16 -6.17 0.18 56.10
C ARG A 16 -6.51 -1.26 56.52
N ARG A 17 -5.72 -2.21 55.96
CA ARG A 17 -4.94 -3.17 56.76
C ARG A 17 -3.56 -3.47 56.13
N ARG A 18 -2.55 -3.63 57.00
CA ARG A 18 -1.15 -4.01 56.68
C ARG A 18 -0.84 -5.41 57.22
N ARG A 19 0.09 -6.14 56.57
CA ARG A 19 1.16 -7.05 57.12
C ARG A 19 2.01 -7.51 55.91
N ARG A 20 3.35 -7.34 55.82
CA ARG A 20 4.49 -7.94 56.57
C ARG A 20 4.55 -9.48 56.44
N GLY A 21 5.66 -10.17 56.12
CA GLY A 21 7.06 -9.81 55.71
C GLY A 21 7.49 -10.57 54.43
N THR A 22 8.74 -10.97 54.12
CA THR A 22 10.13 -10.78 54.66
C THR A 22 11.14 -11.26 53.57
N ARG A 23 12.31 -10.64 53.32
CA ARG A 23 13.70 -10.94 53.79
C ARG A 23 14.13 -12.44 53.78
N LEU A 24 15.34 -12.87 53.40
CA LEU A 24 16.57 -12.24 52.82
C LEU A 24 17.58 -13.34 52.34
N HIS A 25 18.73 -12.90 51.77
CA HIS A 25 19.95 -13.69 51.40
C HIS A 25 19.87 -14.51 50.09
N GLY A 26 20.97 -14.70 49.32
CA GLY A 26 22.35 -14.18 49.43
C GLY A 26 23.31 -15.01 48.54
N PRO A 27 24.33 -14.44 47.87
CA PRO A 27 25.01 -15.11 46.75
C PRO A 27 26.25 -15.94 47.13
N GLY A 28 26.54 -16.99 46.36
CA GLY A 28 27.76 -17.81 46.44
C GLY A 28 28.53 -17.83 45.12
N GLN A 29 29.80 -17.41 45.14
CA GLN A 29 30.74 -17.36 44.00
C GLN A 29 32.07 -18.00 44.43
N ARG A 30 32.95 -18.35 43.47
CA ARG A 30 34.34 -18.92 43.58
C ARG A 30 34.38 -20.46 43.44
N ARG A 31 35.40 -21.10 42.83
CA ARG A 31 36.64 -20.67 42.12
C ARG A 31 37.22 -21.83 41.26
N ASN A 32 37.91 -21.51 40.16
CA ASN A 32 39.19 -22.04 39.62
C ASN A 32 39.85 -23.28 40.32
N ARG A 33 40.57 -24.24 39.71
CA ARG A 33 41.40 -24.34 38.44
C ARG A 33 41.95 -25.83 38.34
N PRO A 34 42.96 -26.23 37.52
CA PRO A 34 42.93 -26.57 36.07
C PRO A 34 43.66 -27.94 35.75
N LEU A 35 44.32 -28.02 34.58
CA LEU A 35 45.23 -29.08 34.04
C LEU A 35 44.48 -30.17 33.23
N ARG A 36 44.98 -30.69 32.09
CA ARG A 36 46.36 -30.67 31.54
C ARG A 36 46.38 -30.80 29.99
N ARG A 37 47.20 -30.00 29.31
CA ARG A 37 47.83 -30.21 27.98
C ARG A 37 49.36 -30.08 28.24
N PRO A 38 50.30 -30.66 27.46
CA PRO A 38 50.37 -30.55 25.99
C PRO A 38 50.88 -31.81 25.25
N GLY A 39 51.07 -31.71 23.94
CA GLY A 39 51.69 -32.73 23.09
C GLY A 39 51.74 -32.28 21.63
N ALA A 40 52.73 -31.44 21.28
CA ALA A 40 53.05 -31.11 19.90
C ALA A 40 54.24 -31.97 19.44
N GLY A 41 54.25 -32.38 18.16
CA GLY A 41 55.32 -33.16 17.57
C GLY A 41 55.09 -33.36 16.08
N ALA A 42 55.81 -32.61 15.25
CA ALA A 42 55.70 -32.67 13.80
C ALA A 42 56.95 -33.32 13.16
N ALA A 43 56.74 -33.88 11.96
CA ALA A 43 57.75 -34.24 10.96
C ALA A 43 58.81 -35.32 11.30
N MET A 44 58.80 -36.42 10.52
CA MET A 44 59.74 -36.53 9.39
C MET A 44 59.41 -37.68 8.41
N THR A 45 59.11 -37.27 7.18
CA THR A 45 59.63 -37.83 5.91
C THR A 45 59.98 -39.32 5.80
N HIS A 46 59.27 -40.02 4.90
CA HIS A 46 59.88 -41.04 4.02
C HIS A 46 59.28 -40.93 2.61
N LEU A 47 60.12 -40.80 1.59
CA LEU A 47 59.70 -40.74 0.18
C LEU A 47 59.46 -42.15 -0.37
N SER A 48 58.31 -42.37 -1.01
CA SER A 48 58.04 -43.53 -1.86
C SER A 48 57.52 -43.06 -3.23
N ARG A 49 58.22 -43.43 -4.30
CA ARG A 49 57.88 -43.07 -5.70
C ARG A 49 56.63 -43.82 -6.17
N PRO A 50 55.63 -43.17 -6.81
CA PRO A 50 54.58 -43.88 -7.53
C PRO A 50 55.09 -44.44 -8.87
N SER A 51 54.52 -45.57 -9.28
CA SER A 51 54.90 -46.35 -10.46
C SER A 51 54.14 -45.93 -11.73
N ARG A 52 54.47 -46.57 -12.86
CA ARG A 52 54.14 -46.17 -14.24
C ARG A 52 52.64 -46.32 -14.59
N ALA A 53 51.78 -45.44 -14.07
CA ALA A 53 50.33 -45.48 -14.37
C ALA A 53 49.66 -44.08 -14.46
N THR A 54 50.34 -43.07 -15.03
CA THR A 54 49.72 -41.75 -15.32
C THR A 54 50.48 -41.01 -16.43
N ARG A 55 50.50 -41.57 -17.65
CA ARG A 55 51.05 -40.94 -18.87
C ARG A 55 49.98 -40.62 -19.92
N LEU A 56 48.83 -40.10 -19.48
CA LEU A 56 47.73 -39.70 -20.37
C LEU A 56 47.14 -38.30 -20.07
N ALA A 57 47.83 -37.49 -19.25
CA ALA A 57 47.32 -36.20 -18.76
C ALA A 57 48.26 -35.01 -19.05
N GLN A 58 49.13 -35.09 -20.06
CA GLN A 58 50.11 -34.04 -20.41
C GLN A 58 50.27 -33.80 -21.92
N LEU A 59 49.18 -33.88 -22.71
CA LEU A 59 49.19 -33.63 -24.16
C LEU A 59 48.07 -32.70 -24.66
N LEU A 60 47.47 -31.88 -23.77
CA LEU A 60 46.47 -30.85 -24.12
C LEU A 60 46.78 -29.48 -23.48
N ALA A 61 48.07 -29.13 -23.39
CA ALA A 61 48.54 -27.86 -22.79
C ALA A 61 49.43 -27.03 -23.74
N ALA A 62 49.31 -27.23 -25.07
CA ALA A 62 50.18 -26.62 -26.08
C ALA A 62 49.42 -26.10 -27.33
N LEU A 63 48.17 -25.64 -27.16
CA LEU A 63 47.38 -25.04 -28.25
C LEU A 63 46.66 -23.72 -27.86
N CYS A 64 47.18 -22.99 -26.86
CA CYS A 64 46.55 -21.78 -26.32
C CYS A 64 47.44 -20.52 -26.34
N ALA A 65 48.51 -20.51 -27.14
CA ALA A 65 49.58 -19.48 -27.04
C ALA A 65 49.87 -18.68 -28.32
N VAL A 66 49.02 -18.72 -29.36
CA VAL A 66 49.31 -18.08 -30.68
C VAL A 66 48.14 -17.27 -31.27
N LEU A 67 47.14 -16.87 -30.48
CA LEU A 67 46.05 -15.98 -30.95
C LEU A 67 45.78 -14.81 -29.98
N ILE A 68 46.82 -14.01 -29.74
CA ILE A 68 46.70 -12.65 -29.19
C ILE A 68 47.25 -11.68 -30.24
N LEU A 69 46.37 -11.13 -31.10
CA LEU A 69 46.52 -9.86 -31.86
C LEU A 69 45.46 -9.73 -32.99
N ALA A 70 44.22 -9.34 -32.66
CA ALA A 70 43.29 -8.60 -33.56
C ALA A 70 41.95 -8.26 -32.86
N GLY A 71 41.44 -7.03 -33.07
CA GLY A 71 40.03 -6.59 -32.96
C GLY A 71 39.18 -7.07 -31.76
N CYS A 72 39.04 -6.31 -30.67
CA CYS A 72 38.15 -5.13 -30.50
C CYS A 72 36.63 -5.39 -30.59
N THR A 73 35.95 -5.00 -29.50
CA THR A 73 34.51 -4.68 -29.36
C THR A 73 33.46 -5.78 -29.58
N SER A 74 33.09 -6.46 -28.49
CA SER A 74 31.70 -6.79 -28.15
C SER A 74 31.56 -6.88 -26.62
N GLY A 75 30.44 -6.42 -26.08
CA GLY A 75 30.27 -6.20 -24.63
C GLY A 75 30.20 -7.49 -23.81
N VAL A 76 30.88 -7.52 -22.66
CA VAL A 76 30.80 -8.61 -21.69
C VAL A 76 29.48 -8.49 -20.90
N VAL A 77 28.55 -9.42 -21.14
CA VAL A 77 27.44 -9.67 -20.21
C VAL A 77 28.01 -10.40 -19.00
N VAL A 78 28.05 -9.72 -17.85
CA VAL A 78 28.42 -10.34 -16.58
C VAL A 78 27.20 -11.08 -16.04
N ILE A 79 27.10 -12.38 -16.32
CA ILE A 79 26.23 -13.26 -15.53
C ILE A 79 26.87 -13.40 -14.15
N ARG A 80 26.14 -13.00 -13.11
CA ARG A 80 26.45 -13.31 -11.71
C ARG A 80 25.38 -14.26 -11.19
N ASP A 81 25.84 -15.27 -10.47
CA ASP A 81 24.99 -16.36 -9.99
C ASP A 81 23.91 -15.87 -9.03
N ASN A 82 22.66 -16.30 -9.27
CA ASN A 82 21.58 -16.19 -8.29
C ASN A 82 21.84 -17.21 -7.17
N ALA A 83 22.38 -16.75 -6.05
CA ALA A 83 22.34 -17.50 -4.81
C ALA A 83 20.92 -17.43 -4.22
N GLU A 84 20.22 -18.56 -4.18
CA GLU A 84 18.92 -18.68 -3.52
C GLU A 84 19.06 -18.46 -2.01
N GLY A 85 18.64 -17.28 -1.53
CA GLY A 85 18.59 -16.92 -0.11
C GLY A 85 17.16 -16.88 0.39
N ASN A 86 16.79 -17.82 1.25
CA ASN A 86 15.51 -17.84 1.95
C ASN A 86 15.40 -16.63 2.90
N GLY A 87 14.46 -15.70 2.63
CA GLY A 87 14.30 -14.44 3.35
C GLY A 87 12.84 -13.99 3.46
N GLY A 88 12.48 -13.40 4.61
CA GLY A 88 11.10 -13.07 4.95
C GLY A 88 10.50 -11.88 4.19
N GLY A 89 9.17 -11.78 4.18
CA GLY A 89 8.44 -10.75 3.45
C GLY A 89 8.61 -9.34 4.03
N GLY A 90 9.35 -8.48 3.33
CA GLY A 90 9.36 -7.03 3.51
C GLY A 90 8.51 -6.33 2.45
N ALA A 91 7.73 -5.32 2.85
CA ALA A 91 6.87 -4.58 1.95
C ALA A 91 7.63 -3.43 1.24
N GLY A 92 7.73 -3.48 -0.08
CA GLY A 92 8.21 -2.34 -0.87
C GLY A 92 8.75 -2.73 -2.25
N GLY A 93 7.93 -2.55 -3.29
CA GLY A 93 8.45 -2.32 -4.64
C GLY A 93 9.13 -0.95 -4.74
N GLY A 94 9.65 -0.60 -5.91
CA GLY A 94 10.33 0.69 -6.13
C GLY A 94 9.44 1.93 -5.90
N LEU A 95 9.99 3.14 -5.99
CA LEU A 95 9.19 4.37 -5.93
C LEU A 95 8.55 4.71 -7.29
N ASN A 96 7.24 4.85 -7.36
CA ASN A 96 6.52 5.43 -8.49
C ASN A 96 6.76 6.94 -8.54
N THR A 97 7.89 7.34 -9.11
CA THR A 97 8.35 8.74 -9.16
C THR A 97 7.37 9.68 -9.90
N ALA A 98 6.46 9.16 -10.73
CA ALA A 98 5.44 9.94 -11.41
C ALA A 98 4.22 10.31 -10.54
N ALA A 99 4.01 9.62 -9.41
CA ALA A 99 2.96 9.95 -8.44
C ALA A 99 3.43 10.97 -7.38
N VAL A 100 4.75 11.19 -7.29
CA VAL A 100 5.41 11.97 -6.23
C VAL A 100 5.84 13.34 -6.77
N PRO A 101 5.69 14.46 -6.03
CA PRO A 101 6.27 15.74 -6.45
C PRO A 101 7.79 15.63 -6.55
N ALA A 102 8.38 16.15 -7.64
CA ALA A 102 9.76 15.83 -8.04
C ALA A 102 10.82 16.10 -6.94
N GLU A 103 10.60 17.11 -6.12
CA GLU A 103 11.45 17.49 -4.99
C GLU A 103 11.52 16.46 -3.85
N PHE A 104 10.56 15.53 -3.76
CA PHE A 104 10.56 14.44 -2.78
C PHE A 104 11.21 13.15 -3.31
N VAL A 105 11.32 12.96 -4.62
CA VAL A 105 11.79 11.69 -5.24
C VAL A 105 13.17 11.29 -4.73
N GLY A 106 14.12 12.24 -4.71
CA GLY A 106 15.48 12.02 -4.18
C GLY A 106 15.47 11.63 -2.69
N PRO A 107 14.95 12.48 -1.79
CA PRO A 107 14.85 12.18 -0.37
C PRO A 107 14.12 10.87 -0.03
N LEU A 108 13.01 10.55 -0.70
CA LEU A 108 12.26 9.31 -0.46
C LEU A 108 13.07 8.08 -0.87
N THR A 109 13.79 8.15 -2.00
CA THR A 109 14.66 7.06 -2.45
C THR A 109 15.87 6.87 -1.52
N GLU A 110 16.42 7.97 -0.99
CA GLU A 110 17.58 7.94 -0.09
C GLU A 110 17.25 7.43 1.31
N PHE A 111 16.16 7.91 1.92
CA PHE A 111 15.81 7.59 3.30
C PHE A 111 14.79 6.45 3.45
N GLY A 112 14.08 6.09 2.39
CA GLY A 112 13.10 5.00 2.38
C GLY A 112 13.67 3.60 2.63
N SER A 113 15.00 3.44 2.68
CA SER A 113 15.68 2.17 3.01
C SER A 113 16.53 2.25 4.29
N MET A 114 16.30 3.25 5.16
CA MET A 114 17.08 3.43 6.41
C MET A 114 16.96 2.27 7.42
N CYS A 115 15.86 1.52 7.41
CA CYS A 115 15.68 0.33 8.22
C CYS A 115 14.70 -0.67 7.58
N GLU A 116 14.73 -1.93 8.05
CA GLU A 116 13.75 -2.93 7.68
C GLU A 116 12.35 -2.54 8.20
N GLY A 117 11.34 -2.58 7.32
CA GLY A 117 9.95 -2.23 7.65
C GLY A 117 9.49 -0.85 7.15
N ILE A 118 10.39 -0.02 6.61
CA ILE A 118 10.03 1.15 5.80
C ILE A 118 10.36 0.94 4.32
N SER A 119 9.74 1.75 3.46
CA SER A 119 10.01 1.80 2.02
C SER A 119 9.74 3.21 1.47
N PRO A 120 10.35 3.63 0.34
CA PRO A 120 10.05 4.93 -0.27
C PRO A 120 8.54 5.15 -0.53
N PRO A 121 7.76 4.15 -1.01
CA PRO A 121 6.31 4.28 -1.14
C PRO A 121 5.58 4.50 0.19
N LEU A 122 6.03 3.87 1.28
CA LEU A 122 5.44 4.03 2.60
C LEU A 122 5.67 5.43 3.17
N LEU A 123 6.89 5.95 3.03
CA LEU A 123 7.18 7.32 3.46
C LEU A 123 6.34 8.34 2.67
N ALA A 124 6.21 8.16 1.35
CA ALA A 124 5.36 8.99 0.50
C ALA A 124 3.87 8.92 0.89
N ALA A 125 3.39 7.72 1.25
CA ALA A 125 2.02 7.48 1.71
C ALA A 125 1.69 8.24 3.01
N GLN A 126 2.61 8.26 3.97
CA GLN A 126 2.48 9.06 5.19
C GLN A 126 2.44 10.56 4.88
N ILE A 127 3.39 11.10 4.11
CA ILE A 127 3.38 12.53 3.71
C ILE A 127 2.08 12.92 2.99
N LYS A 128 1.54 12.03 2.13
CA LYS A 128 0.25 12.25 1.47
C LYS A 128 -0.90 12.36 2.48
N ALA A 129 -0.94 11.48 3.48
CA ALA A 129 -2.01 11.47 4.47
C ALA A 129 -1.92 12.60 5.51
N GLU A 130 -0.70 13.06 5.80
CA GLU A 130 -0.44 14.12 6.78
C GLU A 130 -0.66 15.51 6.17
N SER A 131 0.01 15.84 5.07
CA SER A 131 -0.03 17.17 4.46
C SER A 131 -0.53 17.18 3.01
N ASN A 132 -0.72 16.03 2.37
CA ASN A 132 -0.89 15.92 0.92
C ASN A 132 0.23 16.64 0.14
N PHE A 133 1.47 16.56 0.66
CA PHE A 133 2.65 17.29 0.20
C PHE A 133 2.50 18.83 0.21
N GLN A 134 1.60 19.38 1.02
CA GLN A 134 1.40 20.83 1.12
C GLN A 134 2.49 21.49 1.97
N LYS A 135 3.26 22.39 1.34
CA LYS A 135 4.25 23.22 2.04
C LYS A 135 3.55 24.20 2.99
N GLY A 136 4.09 24.38 4.20
CA GLY A 136 3.51 25.30 5.19
C GLY A 136 2.21 24.82 5.82
N ALA A 137 1.89 23.51 5.72
CA ALA A 137 0.77 22.93 6.44
C ALA A 137 0.96 23.12 7.96
N VAL A 138 -0.10 23.56 8.64
CA VAL A 138 -0.15 23.68 10.10
C VAL A 138 -1.53 23.24 10.57
N SER A 139 -1.61 22.27 11.49
CA SER A 139 -2.90 21.83 12.05
C SER A 139 -3.38 22.75 13.19
N PRO A 140 -4.68 22.70 13.57
CA PRO A 140 -5.17 23.39 14.77
C PRO A 140 -4.47 22.97 16.07
N ALA A 141 -3.85 21.78 16.11
CA ALA A 141 -3.05 21.32 17.25
C ALA A 141 -1.58 21.83 17.21
N GLY A 142 -1.17 22.48 16.12
CA GLY A 142 0.21 22.95 15.92
C GLY A 142 1.17 21.90 15.34
N ALA A 143 0.66 20.83 14.73
CA ALA A 143 1.46 19.94 13.88
C ALA A 143 1.92 20.70 12.62
N MET A 144 3.16 20.49 12.16
CA MET A 144 3.80 21.37 11.16
C MET A 144 4.41 20.63 9.97
N GLY A 145 4.34 21.26 8.81
CA GLY A 145 5.08 20.91 7.60
C GLY A 145 4.65 19.61 6.96
N TYR A 146 5.52 19.03 6.13
CA TYR A 146 5.12 17.90 5.29
C TYR A 146 4.75 16.62 6.06
N THR A 147 5.37 16.41 7.21
CA THR A 147 5.19 15.23 8.06
C THR A 147 4.19 15.44 9.19
N GLN A 148 3.67 16.66 9.35
CA GLN A 148 2.78 17.06 10.43
C GLN A 148 3.29 16.63 11.83
N PHE A 149 4.59 16.73 12.06
CA PHE A 149 5.13 16.51 13.39
C PHE A 149 4.71 17.64 14.33
N MET A 150 4.27 17.25 15.52
CA MET A 150 4.12 18.17 16.66
C MET A 150 5.49 18.78 17.01
N PRO A 151 5.56 20.01 17.55
CA PRO A 151 6.83 20.71 17.75
C PRO A 151 7.85 19.95 18.61
N GLY A 152 7.39 19.19 19.61
CA GLY A 152 8.26 18.32 20.41
C GLY A 152 8.84 17.14 19.64
N THR A 153 8.07 16.54 18.72
CA THR A 153 8.55 15.48 17.83
C THR A 153 9.55 16.04 16.83
N TRP A 154 9.25 17.21 16.22
CA TRP A 154 10.20 17.89 15.33
C TRP A 154 11.51 18.25 16.04
N ALA A 155 11.46 18.74 17.28
CA ALA A 155 12.67 19.05 18.05
C ALA A 155 13.54 17.81 18.35
N ALA A 156 12.95 16.62 18.42
CA ALA A 156 13.66 15.37 18.70
C ALA A 156 14.19 14.65 17.43
N TYR A 157 13.51 14.79 16.29
CA TYR A 157 13.80 14.03 15.06
C TYR A 157 14.18 14.89 13.84
N GLY A 158 13.92 16.19 13.87
CA GLY A 158 14.15 17.13 12.75
C GLY A 158 15.60 17.56 12.54
N ASP A 159 16.53 17.21 13.44
CA ASP A 159 17.98 17.47 13.33
C ASP A 159 18.34 18.96 13.03
N GLY A 160 17.51 19.89 13.53
CA GLY A 160 17.66 21.33 13.29
C GLY A 160 17.24 21.83 11.90
N GLY A 161 16.69 20.97 11.03
CA GLY A 161 16.23 21.31 9.68
C GLY A 161 14.85 22.00 9.62
N ASP A 162 14.39 22.28 8.39
CA ASP A 162 13.10 22.94 8.12
C ASP A 162 11.99 21.90 7.85
N PRO A 163 10.85 21.91 8.59
CA PRO A 163 9.73 21.01 8.33
C PRO A 163 9.04 21.24 6.97
N ASN A 164 9.40 22.32 6.28
CA ASN A 164 8.95 22.68 4.93
C ASN A 164 10.02 22.43 3.85
N ASN A 165 11.12 21.76 4.19
CA ASN A 165 12.11 21.24 3.26
C ASN A 165 11.85 19.74 3.04
N PRO A 166 11.66 19.28 1.78
CA PRO A 166 11.39 17.86 1.49
C PRO A 166 12.47 16.90 2.01
N ARG A 167 13.75 17.31 2.00
CA ARG A 167 14.87 16.48 2.45
C ARG A 167 14.86 16.30 3.96
N ASP A 168 14.74 17.41 4.70
CA ASP A 168 14.77 17.41 6.16
C ASP A 168 13.54 16.69 6.71
N ALA A 169 12.36 16.95 6.13
CA ALA A 169 11.11 16.31 6.50
C ALA A 169 11.14 14.80 6.31
N VAL A 170 11.55 14.30 5.13
CA VAL A 170 11.62 12.85 4.85
C VAL A 170 12.67 12.17 5.74
N LYS A 171 13.83 12.79 5.97
CA LYS A 171 14.85 12.28 6.90
C LYS A 171 14.32 12.14 8.32
N ALA A 172 13.64 13.18 8.81
CA ALA A 172 13.04 13.19 10.15
C ALA A 172 11.97 12.10 10.29
N GLN A 173 11.14 11.93 9.26
CA GLN A 173 10.11 10.89 9.22
C GLN A 173 10.71 9.49 9.27
N ALA A 174 11.64 9.16 8.37
CA ALA A 174 12.28 7.86 8.31
C ALA A 174 12.99 7.51 9.64
N THR A 175 13.63 8.51 10.27
CA THR A 175 14.27 8.34 11.59
C THR A 175 13.24 8.02 12.68
N TYR A 176 12.08 8.67 12.65
CA TYR A 176 10.98 8.41 13.58
C TYR A 176 10.33 7.04 13.36
N ASP A 177 10.03 6.70 12.11
CA ASP A 177 9.42 5.42 11.72
C ASP A 177 10.33 4.24 12.13
N CYS A 178 11.64 4.35 11.92
CA CYS A 178 12.62 3.37 12.40
C CYS A 178 12.66 3.27 13.94
N ALA A 179 12.48 4.37 14.67
CA ALA A 179 12.37 4.34 16.13
C ALA A 179 11.08 3.65 16.60
N MET A 180 9.96 3.88 15.91
CA MET A 180 8.68 3.21 16.21
C MET A 180 8.72 1.71 15.87
N LEU A 181 9.33 1.32 14.74
CA LEU A 181 9.58 -0.09 14.39
C LEU A 181 10.44 -0.79 15.44
N LYS A 182 11.44 -0.12 16.01
CA LYS A 182 12.20 -0.65 17.14
C LYS A 182 11.33 -0.87 18.38
N ILE A 183 10.47 0.08 18.74
CA ILE A 183 9.51 -0.09 19.86
C ILE A 183 8.54 -1.25 19.58
N ALA A 184 8.10 -1.44 18.33
CA ALA A 184 7.27 -2.57 17.94
C ALA A 184 8.02 -3.92 18.07
N ALA A 185 9.28 -3.98 17.62
CA ALA A 185 10.14 -5.16 17.73
C ALA A 185 10.46 -5.51 19.19
N ASP A 186 10.75 -4.53 20.04
CA ASP A 186 10.98 -4.70 21.49
C ASP A 186 9.73 -5.25 22.23
N ARG A 187 8.54 -5.10 21.63
CA ARG A 187 7.26 -5.68 22.09
C ARG A 187 6.94 -7.05 21.47
N GLY A 188 7.78 -7.55 20.57
CA GLY A 188 7.59 -8.82 19.85
C GLY A 188 6.70 -8.73 18.61
N CYS A 189 6.37 -7.53 18.11
CA CYS A 189 5.65 -7.36 16.86
C CYS A 189 6.60 -7.61 15.67
N THR A 190 6.15 -8.33 14.64
CA THR A 190 6.96 -8.70 13.48
C THR A 190 6.19 -8.51 12.17
N GLY A 191 6.92 -8.42 11.04
CA GLY A 191 6.35 -8.31 9.70
C GLY A 191 5.31 -7.19 9.56
N GLU A 192 4.20 -7.50 8.88
CA GLU A 192 3.09 -6.56 8.65
C GLU A 192 2.51 -5.97 9.95
N ALA A 193 2.49 -6.74 11.05
CA ALA A 193 2.01 -6.24 12.33
C ALA A 193 2.93 -5.15 12.90
N ALA A 194 4.26 -5.29 12.78
CA ALA A 194 5.21 -4.24 13.18
C ALA A 194 5.01 -2.94 12.38
N VAL A 195 4.76 -3.04 11.07
CA VAL A 195 4.50 -1.88 10.21
C VAL A 195 3.18 -1.19 10.60
N LYS A 196 2.10 -1.96 10.79
CA LYS A 196 0.80 -1.41 11.26
C LYS A 196 0.92 -0.72 12.62
N VAL A 197 1.71 -1.29 13.53
CA VAL A 197 1.99 -0.73 14.85
C VAL A 197 2.81 0.54 14.76
N MET A 198 3.83 0.60 13.89
CA MET A 198 4.57 1.84 13.62
C MET A 198 3.64 2.96 13.14
N LEU A 199 2.80 2.68 12.14
CA LEU A 199 1.84 3.66 11.63
C LEU A 199 0.82 4.09 12.69
N ALA A 200 0.40 3.17 13.56
CA ALA A 200 -0.47 3.49 14.69
C ALA A 200 0.23 4.40 15.72
N MET A 201 1.51 4.17 16.01
CA MET A 201 2.31 5.02 16.89
C MET A 201 2.59 6.40 16.29
N TYR A 202 2.63 6.52 14.97
CA TYR A 202 2.76 7.80 14.27
C TYR A 202 1.56 8.71 14.56
N ASN A 203 0.34 8.18 14.37
CA ASN A 203 -0.90 8.94 14.56
C ASN A 203 -1.33 9.07 16.03
N ALA A 204 -1.35 7.96 16.80
CA ALA A 204 -1.79 7.95 18.20
C ALA A 204 -0.69 8.29 19.23
N GLY A 205 0.56 8.40 18.79
CA GLY A 205 1.74 8.46 19.66
C GLY A 205 2.13 7.08 20.24
N PRO A 206 3.41 6.86 20.59
CA PRO A 206 3.91 5.57 21.08
C PRO A 206 3.31 5.11 22.43
N GLY A 207 2.74 6.05 23.19
CA GLY A 207 1.99 5.76 24.42
C GLY A 207 0.51 5.42 24.20
N GLY A 208 -0.06 5.74 23.03
CA GLY A 208 -1.44 5.41 22.67
C GLY A 208 -1.61 3.98 22.14
N VAL A 209 -0.51 3.30 21.82
CA VAL A 209 -0.48 1.91 21.36
C VAL A 209 0.17 1.04 22.43
N SER A 210 -0.48 -0.03 22.87
CA SER A 210 0.00 -0.90 23.97
C SER A 210 0.48 -2.29 23.52
N GLY A 211 -0.08 -2.84 22.44
CA GLY A 211 0.24 -4.16 21.91
C GLY A 211 0.71 -4.13 20.45
N CYS A 212 0.45 -5.22 19.73
CA CYS A 212 0.75 -5.36 18.28
C CYS A 212 -0.46 -5.11 17.37
N GLU A 213 -1.44 -4.35 17.86
CA GLU A 213 -2.72 -4.08 17.21
C GLU A 213 -2.94 -2.57 17.05
N VAL A 214 -3.74 -2.18 16.06
CA VAL A 214 -4.17 -0.78 15.87
C VAL A 214 -5.17 -0.42 16.98
N PRO A 215 -4.99 0.69 17.73
CA PRO A 215 -5.88 1.03 18.83
C PRO A 215 -7.27 1.44 18.32
N ALA A 216 -8.31 0.95 18.99
CA ALA A 216 -9.71 1.26 18.67
C ALA A 216 -10.13 2.65 19.19
N ASN A 217 -9.60 3.71 18.58
CA ASN A 217 -9.84 5.11 18.94
C ASN A 217 -10.55 5.91 17.82
N GLY A 218 -11.06 5.24 16.78
CA GLY A 218 -11.71 5.83 15.61
C GLY A 218 -10.74 6.45 14.60
N GLU A 219 -9.82 7.30 15.04
CA GLU A 219 -8.89 8.00 14.14
C GLU A 219 -7.84 7.06 13.55
N THR A 220 -7.16 6.27 14.39
CA THR A 220 -6.04 5.42 13.98
C THR A 220 -6.50 4.21 13.18
N GLU A 221 -7.73 3.73 13.46
CA GLU A 221 -8.43 2.70 12.69
C GLU A 221 -8.69 3.11 11.24
N ILE A 222 -8.81 4.41 10.97
CA ILE A 222 -8.94 4.98 9.62
C ILE A 222 -7.57 5.33 9.04
N TYR A 223 -6.65 5.85 9.87
CA TYR A 223 -5.31 6.27 9.47
C TYR A 223 -4.50 5.11 8.86
N VAL A 224 -4.36 3.99 9.58
CA VAL A 224 -3.45 2.90 9.17
C VAL A 224 -3.89 2.28 7.82
N PRO A 225 -5.16 1.91 7.58
CA PRO A 225 -5.60 1.42 6.27
C PRO A 225 -5.46 2.47 5.16
N ARG A 226 -5.64 3.77 5.46
CA ARG A 226 -5.44 4.85 4.49
C ARG A 226 -3.99 4.95 4.03
N ILE A 227 -3.02 4.83 4.94
CA ILE A 227 -1.59 4.79 4.56
C ILE A 227 -1.34 3.59 3.64
N LEU A 228 -1.75 2.38 4.06
CA LEU A 228 -1.51 1.16 3.28
C LEU A 228 -2.15 1.24 1.88
N ALA A 229 -3.30 1.89 1.74
CA ALA A 229 -3.94 2.15 0.43
C ALA A 229 -3.24 3.23 -0.42
N TYR A 230 -2.43 4.11 0.18
CA TYR A 230 -1.54 5.03 -0.54
C TYR A 230 -0.17 4.41 -0.87
N VAL A 231 0.30 3.40 -0.14
CA VAL A 231 1.54 2.65 -0.50
C VAL A 231 1.43 2.12 -1.93
N GLU A 232 0.27 1.57 -2.32
CA GLU A 232 -0.01 1.07 -3.67
C GLU A 232 0.12 2.16 -4.75
N GLU A 233 -0.24 3.40 -4.45
CA GLU A 233 -0.14 4.54 -5.39
C GLU A 233 1.32 4.94 -5.65
N PHE A 234 2.15 4.86 -4.61
CA PHE A 234 3.55 5.23 -4.65
C PHE A 234 4.50 4.07 -4.96
N THR A 235 4.00 2.84 -5.09
CA THR A 235 4.83 1.69 -5.47
C THR A 235 4.96 1.61 -6.98
N ALA A 236 6.19 1.65 -7.49
CA ALA A 236 6.48 1.37 -8.88
C ALA A 236 6.19 -0.10 -9.18
N ALA A 237 5.60 -0.37 -10.34
CA ALA A 237 5.51 -1.73 -10.85
C ALA A 237 6.93 -2.27 -11.08
N ASP A 238 7.26 -3.39 -10.45
CA ASP A 238 8.52 -4.10 -10.67
C ASP A 238 8.65 -4.47 -12.17
N GLY A 239 9.88 -4.44 -12.70
CA GLY A 239 10.18 -4.26 -14.12
C GLY A 239 9.75 -5.36 -15.11
N GLY A 240 8.44 -5.58 -15.26
CA GLY A 240 7.80 -6.51 -16.21
C GLY A 240 7.12 -5.80 -17.39
N LEU A 241 7.85 -4.96 -18.14
CA LEU A 241 7.32 -4.25 -19.31
C LEU A 241 7.67 -4.94 -20.64
N THR A 242 7.00 -6.04 -20.97
CA THR A 242 6.80 -6.42 -22.39
C THR A 242 5.54 -5.73 -22.91
N GLY A 243 5.65 -4.43 -23.19
CA GLY A 243 4.70 -3.67 -24.01
C GLY A 243 3.24 -3.56 -23.50
N ASN A 244 2.83 -2.31 -23.24
CA ASN A 244 1.44 -1.85 -23.31
C ASN A 244 0.51 -2.14 -22.11
N ALA A 245 0.64 -1.29 -21.09
CA ALA A 245 -0.48 -0.64 -20.39
C ALA A 245 -1.64 -1.50 -19.84
N GLU A 246 -1.40 -2.19 -18.73
CA GLU A 246 -2.37 -2.57 -17.68
C GLU A 246 -1.53 -2.99 -16.46
N THR A 247 -1.48 -2.25 -15.34
CA THR A 247 -2.48 -2.25 -14.24
C THR A 247 -2.35 -0.99 -13.36
N GLY A 248 -2.93 0.15 -13.79
CA GLY A 248 -2.88 1.40 -13.01
C GLY A 248 -4.26 1.87 -12.53
N SER A 249 -4.39 2.19 -11.23
CA SER A 249 -5.53 2.93 -10.66
C SER A 249 -5.16 4.40 -10.43
N PRO A 250 -5.62 5.34 -11.26
CA PRO A 250 -5.17 6.73 -11.17
C PRO A 250 -6.00 7.54 -10.15
N ARG A 251 -5.61 7.57 -8.87
CA ARG A 251 -6.25 8.42 -7.84
C ARG A 251 -5.84 9.90 -7.90
N GLY A 252 -6.06 10.51 -9.06
CA GLY A 252 -6.37 11.93 -9.18
C GLY A 252 -7.80 12.10 -9.72
N PRO A 253 -8.29 13.33 -9.95
CA PRO A 253 -9.46 13.50 -10.81
C PRO A 253 -9.16 12.86 -12.15
N PHE A 254 -10.05 11.99 -12.66
CA PHE A 254 -9.84 11.29 -13.93
C PHE A 254 -9.40 12.26 -15.04
N ARG A 255 -8.24 11.97 -15.64
CA ARG A 255 -7.73 12.68 -16.82
C ARG A 255 -7.85 11.73 -18.01
N TYR A 256 -8.52 12.20 -19.05
CA TYR A 256 -8.67 11.44 -20.29
C TYR A 256 -7.32 11.27 -20.99
N ASP A 257 -6.88 10.02 -21.17
CA ASP A 257 -5.66 9.68 -21.91
C ASP A 257 -5.97 9.59 -23.41
N GLN A 258 -5.41 10.52 -24.20
CA GLN A 258 -5.59 10.56 -25.65
C GLN A 258 -4.93 9.38 -26.38
N SER A 259 -4.00 8.66 -25.75
CA SER A 259 -3.36 7.46 -26.31
C SER A 259 -4.21 6.19 -26.14
N LYS A 260 -5.35 6.28 -25.43
CA LYS A 260 -6.20 5.14 -25.07
C LYS A 260 -7.52 5.17 -25.83
N THR A 261 -8.09 3.99 -26.06
CA THR A 261 -9.46 3.88 -26.60
C THR A 261 -10.47 4.49 -25.61
N PRO A 262 -11.68 4.85 -26.06
CA PRO A 262 -12.75 5.23 -25.15
C PRO A 262 -13.01 4.18 -24.06
N GLY A 263 -13.05 2.90 -24.43
CA GLY A 263 -13.25 1.79 -23.48
C GLY A 263 -12.13 1.65 -22.44
N GLN A 264 -10.87 1.81 -22.83
CA GLN A 264 -9.75 1.89 -21.89
C GLN A 264 -9.87 3.12 -20.97
N ASN A 265 -10.33 4.26 -21.48
CA ASN A 265 -10.62 5.44 -20.65
C ASN A 265 -11.79 5.23 -19.68
N VAL A 266 -12.79 4.41 -20.02
CA VAL A 266 -13.85 3.98 -19.08
C VAL A 266 -13.24 3.19 -17.93
N VAL A 267 -12.35 2.23 -18.22
CA VAL A 267 -11.63 1.48 -17.17
C VAL A 267 -10.80 2.41 -16.32
N LEU A 268 -10.01 3.32 -16.91
CA LEU A 268 -9.22 4.31 -16.16
C LEU A 268 -10.10 5.23 -15.28
N ALA A 269 -11.27 5.64 -15.77
CA ALA A 269 -12.24 6.41 -15.00
C ALA A 269 -12.77 5.61 -13.81
N ALA A 270 -13.18 4.35 -13.99
CA ALA A 270 -13.62 3.50 -12.89
C ALA A 270 -12.50 3.23 -11.87
N MET A 271 -11.31 2.91 -12.36
CA MET A 271 -10.13 2.62 -11.55
C MET A 271 -9.69 3.85 -10.72
N SER A 272 -9.91 5.08 -11.20
CA SER A 272 -9.64 6.31 -10.45
C SER A 272 -10.48 6.45 -9.16
N GLN A 273 -11.57 5.68 -9.03
CA GLN A 273 -12.49 5.72 -7.91
C GLN A 273 -12.33 4.55 -6.91
N ILE A 274 -11.39 3.63 -7.16
CA ILE A 274 -11.10 2.51 -6.23
C ILE A 274 -10.78 3.05 -4.83
N GLY A 275 -11.18 2.32 -3.78
CA GLY A 275 -10.99 2.73 -2.38
C GLY A 275 -11.96 3.78 -1.87
N LEU A 276 -12.75 4.44 -2.73
CA LEU A 276 -13.94 5.16 -2.26
C LEU A 276 -14.95 4.15 -1.70
N PRO A 277 -15.77 4.55 -0.70
CA PRO A 277 -16.80 3.68 -0.18
C PRO A 277 -17.90 3.43 -1.21
N TYR A 278 -18.54 2.26 -1.12
CA TYR A 278 -19.88 2.12 -1.64
C TYR A 278 -20.82 3.10 -0.92
N ALA A 279 -21.62 3.83 -1.70
CA ALA A 279 -22.65 4.72 -1.20
C ALA A 279 -23.91 4.51 -2.03
N TRP A 280 -24.93 3.89 -1.45
CA TRP A 280 -26.23 3.65 -2.08
C TRP A 280 -26.85 4.92 -2.64
N GLY A 281 -27.26 4.90 -3.92
CA GLY A 281 -27.74 6.09 -4.64
C GLY A 281 -26.65 7.10 -4.99
N GLY A 282 -25.41 6.92 -4.51
CA GLY A 282 -24.27 7.77 -4.78
C GLY A 282 -23.69 7.58 -6.19
N GLY A 283 -23.08 8.64 -6.71
CA GLY A 283 -22.45 8.68 -8.02
C GLY A 283 -23.15 9.65 -8.97
N SER A 284 -22.40 10.61 -9.50
CA SER A 284 -22.83 11.57 -10.52
C SER A 284 -21.99 11.40 -11.80
N LEU A 285 -22.37 12.09 -12.88
CA LEU A 285 -21.59 12.10 -14.13
C LEU A 285 -20.17 12.65 -13.95
N THR A 286 -19.93 13.49 -12.94
CA THR A 286 -18.67 14.22 -12.73
C THR A 286 -17.83 13.72 -11.55
N GLY A 287 -18.36 12.81 -10.73
CA GLY A 287 -17.63 12.26 -9.57
C GLY A 287 -18.53 11.60 -8.52
N PRO A 288 -17.96 11.17 -7.38
CA PRO A 288 -18.71 10.60 -6.28
C PRO A 288 -19.69 11.63 -5.71
N SER A 289 -20.81 11.15 -5.18
CA SER A 289 -21.79 12.01 -4.51
C SER A 289 -22.18 11.42 -3.16
N LYS A 290 -22.91 12.20 -2.35
CA LYS A 290 -23.53 11.69 -1.14
C LYS A 290 -24.52 10.58 -1.49
N GLY A 291 -24.55 9.52 -0.68
CA GLY A 291 -25.58 8.48 -0.77
C GLY A 291 -26.96 8.99 -0.34
N ILE A 292 -27.99 8.16 -0.55
CA ILE A 292 -29.37 8.40 -0.14
C ILE A 292 -29.84 7.31 0.82
N THR A 293 -30.93 7.57 1.54
CA THR A 293 -31.53 6.59 2.46
C THR A 293 -32.35 5.54 1.72
N ASP A 294 -32.24 4.27 2.10
CA ASP A 294 -33.06 3.16 1.58
C ASP A 294 -34.10 2.64 2.58
N GLY A 295 -34.02 3.03 3.86
CA GLY A 295 -34.84 2.49 4.94
C GLY A 295 -34.47 1.04 5.33
N GLY A 296 -33.32 0.54 4.90
CA GLY A 296 -32.97 -0.87 4.93
C GLY A 296 -31.48 -1.13 5.11
N THR A 297 -30.92 -1.99 4.25
CA THR A 297 -29.56 -2.50 4.42
C THR A 297 -28.52 -1.39 4.23
N ALA A 298 -28.70 -0.50 3.26
CA ALA A 298 -27.75 0.58 3.01
C ALA A 298 -27.70 1.57 4.19
N ASP A 299 -28.84 1.86 4.81
CA ASP A 299 -28.94 2.69 6.01
C ASP A 299 -28.25 2.05 7.21
N SER A 300 -28.35 0.72 7.38
CA SER A 300 -27.63 0.02 8.46
C SER A 300 -26.10 0.07 8.29
N HIS A 301 -25.60 0.20 7.05
CA HIS A 301 -24.21 0.47 6.74
C HIS A 301 -23.83 1.97 6.76
N GLY A 302 -24.80 2.88 6.98
CA GLY A 302 -24.58 4.32 7.00
C GLY A 302 -24.30 4.94 5.62
N ASP A 303 -24.72 4.29 4.53
CA ASP A 303 -24.38 4.69 3.15
C ASP A 303 -24.88 6.11 2.79
N TYR A 304 -26.02 6.53 3.34
CA TYR A 304 -26.57 7.88 3.19
C TYR A 304 -25.63 8.99 3.72
N ASN A 305 -24.64 8.65 4.55
CA ASN A 305 -23.66 9.61 5.09
C ASN A 305 -22.29 9.53 4.40
N LYS A 306 -22.13 8.66 3.39
CA LYS A 306 -20.87 8.48 2.65
C LYS A 306 -20.88 9.28 1.35
N ILE A 307 -19.69 9.68 0.91
CA ILE A 307 -19.46 10.23 -0.43
C ILE A 307 -18.76 9.13 -1.24
N GLY A 308 -19.42 8.65 -2.30
CA GLY A 308 -18.97 7.48 -3.04
C GLY A 308 -19.85 7.17 -4.26
N PHE A 309 -19.93 5.89 -4.62
CA PHE A 309 -20.75 5.38 -5.72
C PHE A 309 -21.51 4.12 -5.32
N ASP A 310 -22.68 3.89 -5.89
CA ASP A 310 -23.20 2.52 -6.09
C ASP A 310 -22.74 1.93 -7.43
N CYS A 311 -23.06 0.66 -7.67
CA CYS A 311 -22.63 -0.08 -8.87
C CYS A 311 -22.99 0.63 -10.17
N SER A 312 -24.26 1.03 -10.31
CA SER A 312 -24.82 1.70 -11.49
C SER A 312 -24.41 3.18 -11.59
N GLY A 313 -24.08 3.82 -10.46
CA GLY A 313 -23.48 5.15 -10.43
C GLY A 313 -22.04 5.14 -10.96
N LEU A 314 -21.23 4.14 -10.56
CA LEU A 314 -19.85 3.99 -11.01
C LEU A 314 -19.75 3.71 -12.50
N SER A 315 -20.56 2.78 -13.03
CA SER A 315 -20.61 2.49 -14.48
C SER A 315 -21.05 3.72 -15.28
N ARG A 316 -22.07 4.45 -14.82
CA ARG A 316 -22.56 5.67 -15.49
C ARG A 316 -21.52 6.79 -15.51
N TYR A 317 -20.81 7.01 -14.39
CA TYR A 317 -19.66 7.91 -14.33
C TYR A 317 -18.55 7.48 -15.30
N ALA A 318 -18.15 6.22 -15.25
CA ALA A 318 -17.06 5.70 -16.06
C ALA A 318 -17.33 5.81 -17.57
N ILE A 319 -18.54 5.45 -18.02
CA ILE A 319 -18.97 5.60 -19.43
C ILE A 319 -19.00 7.07 -19.86
N TYR A 320 -19.53 7.96 -19.02
CA TYR A 320 -19.57 9.40 -19.33
C TYR A 320 -18.16 9.98 -19.48
N GLN A 321 -17.29 9.73 -18.50
CA GLN A 321 -15.93 10.24 -18.50
C GLN A 321 -15.07 9.62 -19.62
N GLY A 322 -15.16 8.30 -19.81
CA GLY A 322 -14.45 7.57 -20.85
C GLY A 322 -14.94 7.84 -22.28
N SER A 323 -16.14 8.39 -22.44
CA SER A 323 -16.65 8.89 -23.73
C SER A 323 -16.42 10.40 -23.95
N ARG A 324 -15.79 11.10 -23.00
CA ARG A 324 -15.65 12.58 -22.97
C ARG A 324 -17.00 13.30 -22.98
N GLY A 325 -17.96 12.79 -22.22
CA GLY A 325 -19.31 13.32 -22.07
C GLY A 325 -20.25 13.05 -23.24
N LYS A 326 -19.85 12.20 -24.20
CA LYS A 326 -20.66 11.89 -25.39
C LYS A 326 -21.75 10.85 -25.13
N VAL A 327 -21.50 9.90 -24.24
CA VAL A 327 -22.40 8.79 -23.92
C VAL A 327 -22.84 8.90 -22.47
N THR A 328 -24.16 9.03 -22.28
CA THR A 328 -24.83 8.93 -20.97
C THR A 328 -25.68 7.66 -20.97
N ILE A 329 -25.72 6.95 -19.84
CA ILE A 329 -26.50 5.71 -19.68
C ILE A 329 -27.49 5.84 -18.52
N GLY A 330 -28.51 4.97 -18.50
CA GLY A 330 -29.54 4.95 -17.46
C GLY A 330 -28.98 4.88 -16.03
N ARG A 331 -29.70 5.45 -15.05
CA ARG A 331 -29.23 5.52 -13.65
C ARG A 331 -29.22 4.17 -12.94
N HIS A 332 -30.10 3.26 -13.34
CA HIS A 332 -30.30 1.96 -12.70
C HIS A 332 -29.77 0.83 -13.59
N THR A 333 -29.31 -0.25 -12.96
CA THR A 333 -28.79 -1.47 -13.63
C THR A 333 -29.70 -1.97 -14.75
N SER A 334 -31.02 -2.05 -14.53
CA SER A 334 -31.98 -2.51 -15.55
C SER A 334 -32.01 -1.66 -16.82
N ALA A 335 -31.86 -0.33 -16.70
CA ALA A 335 -31.76 0.56 -17.86
C ALA A 335 -30.40 0.43 -18.57
N GLN A 336 -29.34 0.11 -17.82
CA GLN A 336 -28.01 -0.21 -18.37
C GLN A 336 -27.96 -1.61 -19.01
N GLU A 337 -28.88 -2.50 -18.63
CA GLU A 337 -29.04 -3.82 -19.23
C GLU A 337 -29.86 -3.76 -20.52
N ALA A 338 -30.86 -2.87 -20.59
CA ALA A 338 -31.68 -2.67 -21.78
C ALA A 338 -30.93 -2.00 -22.94
N GLY A 339 -30.05 -1.03 -22.63
CA GLY A 339 -29.26 -0.30 -23.62
C GLY A 339 -27.98 -1.01 -24.08
N GLY A 340 -27.18 -0.31 -24.89
CA GLY A 340 -25.89 -0.79 -25.38
C GLY A 340 -25.99 -1.97 -26.36
N THR A 341 -24.90 -2.25 -27.07
CA THR A 341 -24.82 -3.43 -27.95
C THR A 341 -24.53 -4.68 -27.11
N PRO A 342 -25.29 -5.78 -27.27
CA PRO A 342 -24.97 -7.06 -26.63
C PRO A 342 -23.56 -7.55 -27.00
N VAL A 343 -22.81 -8.05 -26.03
CA VAL A 343 -21.47 -8.63 -26.22
C VAL A 343 -21.38 -9.98 -25.49
N PRO A 344 -20.93 -11.05 -26.15
CA PRO A 344 -20.61 -12.33 -25.50
C PRO A 344 -19.54 -12.17 -24.41
N LEU A 345 -19.65 -12.89 -23.28
CA LEU A 345 -18.75 -12.71 -22.13
C LEU A 345 -17.27 -13.04 -22.45
N ASP A 346 -17.01 -13.87 -23.46
CA ASP A 346 -15.70 -14.21 -23.99
C ASP A 346 -15.14 -13.17 -25.00
N GLN A 347 -15.94 -12.16 -25.37
CA GLN A 347 -15.60 -11.07 -26.30
C GLN A 347 -15.62 -9.69 -25.64
N LEU A 348 -15.68 -9.65 -24.30
CA LEU A 348 -15.62 -8.42 -23.51
C LEU A 348 -14.29 -7.69 -23.73
N GLN A 349 -14.40 -6.39 -23.95
CA GLN A 349 -13.27 -5.47 -24.08
C GLN A 349 -13.24 -4.52 -22.87
N ALA A 350 -12.13 -3.80 -22.71
CA ALA A 350 -11.99 -2.76 -21.70
C ALA A 350 -13.17 -1.76 -21.79
N GLY A 351 -13.91 -1.60 -20.70
CA GLY A 351 -15.02 -0.64 -20.60
C GLY A 351 -16.40 -1.20 -20.97
N ASP A 352 -16.51 -2.46 -21.37
CA ASP A 352 -17.81 -3.13 -21.47
C ASP A 352 -18.42 -3.34 -20.08
N LEU A 353 -19.75 -3.30 -19.98
CA LEU A 353 -20.48 -3.58 -18.76
C LEU A 353 -20.89 -5.05 -18.69
N ILE A 354 -20.87 -5.61 -17.49
CA ILE A 354 -21.36 -6.96 -17.17
C ILE A 354 -22.48 -6.79 -16.15
N LEU A 355 -23.67 -7.28 -16.49
CA LEU A 355 -24.88 -7.01 -15.71
C LEU A 355 -25.52 -8.32 -15.21
N TRP A 356 -25.92 -8.30 -13.95
CA TRP A 356 -26.72 -9.34 -13.28
C TRP A 356 -27.97 -8.68 -12.68
N PRO A 357 -29.01 -9.45 -12.31
CA PRO A 357 -30.15 -8.91 -11.57
C PRO A 357 -29.70 -8.09 -10.35
N GLY A 358 -29.93 -6.77 -10.39
CA GLY A 358 -29.57 -5.83 -9.33
C GLY A 358 -28.12 -5.31 -9.32
N HIS A 359 -27.20 -5.81 -10.16
CA HIS A 359 -25.78 -5.42 -10.10
C HIS A 359 -25.08 -5.23 -11.46
N VAL A 360 -24.08 -4.35 -11.51
CA VAL A 360 -23.25 -4.08 -12.69
C VAL A 360 -21.78 -3.89 -12.32
N ALA A 361 -20.89 -4.41 -13.17
CA ALA A 361 -19.45 -4.22 -13.11
C ALA A 361 -18.89 -3.83 -14.49
N ILE A 362 -17.64 -3.34 -14.52
CA ILE A 362 -16.97 -2.85 -15.73
C ILE A 362 -15.81 -3.80 -16.06
N ALA A 363 -15.84 -4.46 -17.21
CA ALA A 363 -14.78 -5.36 -17.66
C ALA A 363 -13.47 -4.59 -17.89
N ARG A 364 -12.34 -5.13 -17.40
CA ARG A 364 -11.02 -4.50 -17.60
C ARG A 364 -10.43 -4.76 -18.99
N GLY A 365 -10.86 -5.82 -19.68
CA GLY A 365 -10.39 -6.20 -21.03
C GLY A 365 -9.33 -7.31 -21.05
N ASP A 366 -8.82 -7.70 -19.87
CA ASP A 366 -7.83 -8.78 -19.68
C ASP A 366 -8.44 -10.20 -19.68
N GLY A 367 -9.77 -10.31 -19.85
CA GLY A 367 -10.53 -11.56 -19.73
C GLY A 367 -10.54 -12.19 -18.33
N LYS A 368 -10.06 -11.48 -17.30
CA LYS A 368 -9.77 -12.03 -15.96
C LYS A 368 -10.31 -11.19 -14.81
N THR A 369 -10.50 -9.88 -15.02
CA THR A 369 -10.89 -8.96 -13.95
C THR A 369 -11.88 -7.88 -14.38
N MET A 370 -12.51 -7.26 -13.40
CA MET A 370 -13.49 -6.20 -13.55
C MET A 370 -13.39 -5.18 -12.41
N VAL A 371 -13.90 -3.97 -12.62
CA VAL A 371 -14.01 -2.92 -11.59
C VAL A 371 -15.45 -2.82 -11.12
N GLU A 372 -15.68 -2.77 -9.81
CA GLU A 372 -17.03 -2.66 -9.25
C GLU A 372 -17.10 -1.88 -7.93
N ALA A 373 -18.22 -1.18 -7.73
CA ALA A 373 -18.72 -0.81 -6.41
C ALA A 373 -19.67 -1.94 -5.98
N GLN A 374 -19.14 -2.98 -5.32
CA GLN A 374 -19.86 -4.27 -5.21
C GLN A 374 -21.16 -4.18 -4.40
N GLN A 375 -21.10 -3.67 -3.17
CA GLN A 375 -22.23 -3.64 -2.23
C GLN A 375 -21.93 -2.72 -1.03
N SER A 376 -22.97 -2.37 -0.26
CA SER A 376 -22.86 -1.68 1.03
C SER A 376 -21.81 -2.33 1.94
N GLY A 377 -21.08 -1.48 2.68
CA GLY A 377 -19.97 -1.91 3.54
C GLY A 377 -18.67 -2.27 2.82
N THR A 378 -18.60 -2.24 1.48
CA THR A 378 -17.35 -2.45 0.73
C THR A 378 -16.78 -1.15 0.15
N LEU A 379 -15.51 -1.18 -0.25
CA LEU A 379 -14.89 -0.15 -1.07
C LEU A 379 -14.95 -0.55 -2.56
N ILE A 380 -14.92 0.43 -3.45
CA ILE A 380 -14.76 0.22 -4.89
C ILE A 380 -13.41 -0.48 -5.14
N LYS A 381 -13.39 -1.52 -5.96
CA LYS A 381 -12.23 -2.41 -6.09
C LYS A 381 -12.14 -3.07 -7.48
N VAL A 382 -10.97 -3.65 -7.76
CA VAL A 382 -10.84 -4.70 -8.77
C VAL A 382 -11.30 -6.02 -8.15
N SER A 383 -12.13 -6.76 -8.88
CA SER A 383 -12.54 -8.12 -8.56
C SER A 383 -12.16 -9.07 -9.71
N PRO A 384 -11.98 -10.38 -9.46
CA PRO A 384 -11.98 -11.39 -10.52
C PRO A 384 -13.25 -11.30 -11.35
N LEU A 385 -13.15 -11.57 -12.65
CA LEU A 385 -14.29 -11.62 -13.56
C LEU A 385 -15.26 -12.70 -13.10
N ARG A 386 -16.50 -12.33 -12.76
CA ARG A 386 -17.52 -13.29 -12.34
C ARG A 386 -18.21 -13.93 -13.56
N PRO A 387 -18.54 -15.23 -13.52
CA PRO A 387 -19.33 -15.88 -14.56
C PRO A 387 -20.81 -15.45 -14.51
N GLY A 388 -21.52 -15.71 -15.61
CA GLY A 388 -22.94 -15.35 -15.78
C GLY A 388 -23.16 -13.85 -16.02
N GLY A 389 -24.43 -13.46 -16.09
CA GLY A 389 -24.82 -12.11 -16.49
C GLY A 389 -24.78 -11.88 -18.00
N VAL A 390 -25.01 -10.64 -18.42
CA VAL A 390 -25.01 -10.23 -19.84
C VAL A 390 -24.01 -9.11 -20.08
N GLY A 391 -23.28 -9.17 -21.20
CA GLY A 391 -22.32 -8.14 -21.61
C GLY A 391 -22.98 -7.04 -22.46
N ARG A 392 -22.67 -5.76 -22.17
CA ARG A 392 -23.15 -4.59 -22.94
C ARG A 392 -22.02 -3.61 -23.24
N ARG A 393 -21.85 -3.27 -24.52
CA ARG A 393 -20.90 -2.26 -25.01
C ARG A 393 -21.59 -0.93 -25.28
N TYR A 394 -21.01 0.13 -24.73
CA TYR A 394 -21.52 1.51 -24.84
C TYR A 394 -20.55 2.46 -25.55
N VAL A 395 -19.27 2.11 -25.63
CA VAL A 395 -18.22 2.90 -26.29
C VAL A 395 -17.36 1.99 -27.16
N GLY A 396 -16.87 2.49 -28.29
CA GLY A 396 -16.13 1.67 -29.25
C GLY A 396 -15.45 2.47 -30.36
N ALA A 397 -14.66 1.79 -31.19
CA ALA A 397 -13.97 2.41 -32.31
C ALA A 397 -14.97 2.94 -33.36
N GLY A 398 -15.29 4.23 -33.28
CA GLY A 398 -16.21 4.91 -34.20
C GLY A 398 -17.50 5.44 -33.58
N THR A 399 -17.69 5.42 -32.24
CA THR A 399 -18.93 5.92 -31.61
C THR A 399 -19.09 7.45 -31.69
N ASN A 400 -19.60 7.92 -32.82
CA ASN A 400 -20.57 9.01 -32.86
C ASN A 400 -21.95 8.41 -32.57
N ALA A 401 -22.38 8.47 -31.32
CA ALA A 401 -23.74 8.13 -30.91
C ALA A 401 -24.26 9.29 -30.05
N GLY A 402 -25.41 9.86 -30.44
CA GLY A 402 -26.02 10.98 -29.74
C GLY A 402 -26.66 10.58 -28.41
N HIS A 403 -27.21 11.58 -27.69
CA HIS A 403 -28.05 11.38 -26.51
C HIS A 403 -29.05 10.23 -26.72
N GLN A 404 -28.92 9.17 -25.93
CA GLN A 404 -29.99 8.20 -25.70
C GLN A 404 -30.62 8.51 -24.35
N ASP A 405 -31.43 9.57 -24.34
CA ASP A 405 -32.40 9.76 -23.27
C ASP A 405 -33.52 8.74 -23.48
N ALA A 406 -33.62 7.78 -22.57
CA ALA A 406 -34.83 6.98 -22.39
C ALA A 406 -35.63 7.59 -21.23
N ALA A 407 -36.92 7.81 -21.49
CA ALA A 407 -37.86 8.48 -20.59
C ALA A 407 -38.21 7.66 -19.33
#